data_AF-A0A9D6J2K2-F1
#
_entry.id   AF-A0A9D6J2K2-F1
#
_cell.length_a   1.000
_cell.length_b   1.000
_cell.length_c   1.000
_cell.angle_alpha   90.00
_cell.angle_beta   90.00
_cell.angle_gamma   90.00
#
_symmetry.space_group_name_H-M   'P 1'
#
loop_
_entity.id
_entity.type
_entity.pdbx_description
1 polymer ?
#
loop_
_entity_poly.entity_id
_entity_poly.type
_entity_poly.pdbx_seq_one_letter_code
_entity_poly.pdbx_strand_id
1 'polypeptide(L)'
;MAEDKAKQPVIIKRIKKSAHATHGGAWKIAYADFVTAMMAFFLLLWLLNSVTQEQLEGISNYFSPVSVSRSTVGSGGVLGGSSATVEGSAKSATAKDSVTQDLPPPKAGSGGEQSSLTPDEETAAEVLRQKEEEQFKEAKEQLENTIAGMPQMKQLADSLIIDNTPEGLRIQLIDKEGLPLFPSGSAEPYLHTKRMLELVSKVILSMPQ
;
A
#
# COMPACT_ATOMS: atom_id res chain seq x y z
N MET A 1 12.43 90.89 46.52
CA MET A 1 11.69 89.72 46.02
C MET A 1 12.31 89.26 44.72
N ALA A 2 12.66 87.99 44.58
CA ALA A 2 13.12 87.38 43.33
C ALA A 2 12.10 86.30 42.96
N GLU A 3 11.54 86.37 41.75
CA GLU A 3 10.58 85.39 41.26
C GLU A 3 11.29 84.11 40.80
N ASP A 4 10.92 83.00 41.42
CA ASP A 4 11.37 81.67 41.05
C ASP A 4 10.55 81.17 39.85
N LYS A 5 11.18 81.08 38.68
CA LYS A 5 10.53 80.55 37.47
C LYS A 5 10.26 79.06 37.65
N ALA A 6 9.00 78.73 37.93
CA ALA A 6 8.53 77.35 38.04
C ALA A 6 8.92 76.51 36.80
N LYS A 7 9.76 75.50 37.01
CA LYS A 7 10.11 74.49 36.01
C LYS A 7 8.85 73.76 35.56
N GLN A 8 8.48 73.90 34.30
CA GLN A 8 7.36 73.18 33.72
C GLN A 8 7.70 71.68 33.60
N PRO A 9 6.78 70.77 33.95
CA PRO A 9 7.04 69.34 33.88
C PRO A 9 7.07 68.86 32.43
N VAL A 10 8.22 68.36 31.98
CA VAL A 10 8.37 67.76 30.65
C VAL A 10 7.87 66.32 30.68
N ILE A 11 6.73 66.06 30.03
CA ILE A 11 6.16 64.72 29.90
C ILE A 11 6.75 64.03 28.68
N ILE A 12 7.64 63.05 28.88
CA ILE A 12 8.20 62.23 27.80
C ILE A 12 7.34 60.97 27.62
N LYS A 13 6.46 60.96 26.61
CA LYS A 13 5.70 59.77 26.22
C LYS A 13 6.59 58.80 25.42
N ARG A 14 7.16 57.80 26.08
CA ARG A 14 7.87 56.71 25.39
C ARG A 14 6.88 55.70 24.85
N ILE A 15 6.73 55.64 23.53
CA ILE A 15 5.91 54.65 22.86
C ILE A 15 6.79 53.40 22.63
N LYS A 16 6.58 52.33 23.39
CA LYS A 16 7.16 51.02 23.04
C LYS A 16 6.42 50.53 21.79
N LYS A 17 7.06 50.61 20.62
CA LYS A 17 6.64 49.82 19.46
C LYS A 17 6.97 48.37 19.79
N SER A 18 6.00 47.62 20.31
CA SER A 18 6.07 46.17 20.27
C SER A 18 6.06 45.77 18.80
N ALA A 19 7.09 45.06 18.35
CA ALA A 19 7.00 44.32 17.11
C ALA A 19 5.73 43.47 17.20
N HIS A 20 4.85 43.59 16.21
CA HIS A 20 3.68 42.74 16.14
C HIS A 20 4.21 41.33 15.99
N ALA A 21 4.00 40.47 16.99
CA ALA A 21 4.17 39.05 16.78
C ALA A 21 3.29 38.68 15.57
N THR A 22 3.84 37.88 14.66
CA THR A 22 3.23 37.53 13.38
C THR A 22 1.98 36.65 13.59
N HIS A 23 0.90 37.25 14.10
CA HIS A 23 -0.35 36.58 14.45
C HIS A 23 -1.15 36.10 13.22
N GLY A 24 -0.65 36.30 12.00
CA GLY A 24 -1.28 35.90 10.75
C GLY A 24 -0.96 34.48 10.28
N GLY A 25 -0.24 33.65 11.07
CA GLY A 25 0.11 32.27 10.71
C GLY A 25 -0.81 31.20 11.29
N ALA A 26 -1.38 31.44 12.48
CA ALA A 26 -2.14 30.44 13.24
C ALA A 26 -3.37 29.91 12.48
N TRP A 27 -4.11 30.78 11.79
CA TRP A 27 -5.30 30.39 11.01
C TRP A 27 -4.95 29.53 9.78
N LYS A 28 -3.76 29.70 9.20
CA LYS A 28 -3.30 28.88 8.06
C LYS A 28 -2.91 27.47 8.49
N ILE A 29 -2.38 27.34 9.70
CA ILE A 29 -2.02 26.05 10.30
C ILE A 29 -3.31 25.27 10.62
N ALA A 30 -4.33 25.95 11.16
CA ALA A 30 -5.64 25.35 11.38
C ALA A 30 -6.34 24.94 10.05
N TYR A 31 -6.20 25.76 9.00
CA TYR A 31 -6.73 25.41 7.68
C TYR A 31 -6.01 24.23 7.03
N ALA A 32 -4.68 24.16 7.14
CA ALA A 32 -3.89 23.05 6.63
C ALA A 32 -4.25 21.72 7.32
N ASP A 33 -4.46 21.75 8.64
CA ASP A 33 -4.88 20.58 9.41
C ASP A 33 -6.29 20.12 9.00
N PHE A 34 -7.23 21.06 8.83
CA PHE A 34 -8.58 20.76 8.35
C PHE A 34 -8.59 20.09 6.98
N VAL A 35 -7.81 20.60 6.01
CA VAL A 35 -7.70 19.99 4.68
C VAL A 35 -7.06 18.62 4.73
N THR A 36 -6.06 18.43 5.59
CA THR A 36 -5.38 17.13 5.75
C THR A 36 -6.32 16.09 6.36
N ALA A 37 -7.12 16.46 7.35
CA ALA A 37 -8.15 15.60 7.92
C ALA A 37 -9.19 15.19 6.87
N MET A 38 -9.63 16.12 6.02
CA MET A 38 -10.56 15.82 4.93
C MET A 38 -9.94 14.94 3.84
N MET A 39 -8.66 15.14 3.51
CA MET A 39 -7.91 14.30 2.57
C MET A 39 -7.80 12.86 3.10
N ALA A 40 -7.46 12.68 4.38
CA ALA A 40 -7.39 11.36 5.01
C ALA A 40 -8.75 10.66 5.02
N PHE A 41 -9.83 11.40 5.34
CA PHE A 41 -11.19 10.87 5.27
C PHE A 41 -11.60 10.48 3.85
N PHE A 42 -11.22 11.29 2.86
CA PHE A 42 -11.45 10.97 1.44
C PHE A 42 -10.71 9.70 1.02
N LEU A 43 -9.44 9.54 1.38
CA LEU A 43 -8.67 8.32 1.08
C LEU A 43 -9.30 7.08 1.74
N LEU A 44 -9.85 7.21 2.96
CA LEU A 44 -10.55 6.12 3.63
C LEU A 44 -11.84 5.73 2.89
N LEU A 45 -12.71 6.68 2.55
CA LEU A 45 -13.95 6.41 1.81
C LEU A 45 -13.66 5.90 0.39
N TRP A 46 -12.61 6.44 -0.22
CA TRP A 46 -12.13 6.00 -1.52
C TRP A 46 -11.68 4.55 -1.49
N LEU A 47 -10.94 4.15 -0.45
CA LEU A 47 -10.56 2.76 -0.23
C LEU A 47 -11.80 1.87 0.00
N LEU A 48 -12.76 2.30 0.82
CA LEU A 48 -13.98 1.52 1.09
C LEU A 48 -14.90 1.35 -0.12
N ASN A 49 -14.91 2.29 -1.06
CA ASN A 49 -15.67 2.17 -2.32
C ASN A 49 -14.90 1.39 -3.40
N SER A 50 -13.57 1.37 -3.33
CA SER A 50 -12.71 0.63 -4.25
C SER A 50 -12.44 -0.82 -3.82
N VAL A 51 -12.88 -1.21 -2.62
CA VAL A 51 -12.70 -2.56 -2.06
C VAL A 51 -14.01 -3.32 -2.20
N THR A 52 -13.94 -4.50 -2.81
CA THR A 52 -15.10 -5.40 -2.95
C THR A 52 -15.41 -6.09 -1.62
N GLN A 53 -16.67 -6.45 -1.37
CA GLN A 53 -17.06 -7.15 -0.12
C GLN A 53 -16.28 -8.46 0.09
N GLU A 54 -15.88 -9.11 -1.01
CA GLU A 54 -15.05 -10.31 -1.01
C GLU A 54 -13.65 -10.08 -0.41
N GLN A 55 -13.01 -8.95 -0.71
CA GLN A 55 -11.72 -8.58 -0.10
C GLN A 55 -11.85 -8.27 1.39
N LEU A 56 -12.97 -7.67 1.81
CA LEU A 56 -13.27 -7.42 3.22
C LEU A 56 -13.49 -8.72 4.00
N GLU A 57 -14.14 -9.71 3.38
CA GLU A 57 -14.35 -11.05 3.92
C GLU A 57 -13.05 -11.86 3.99
N GLY A 58 -12.16 -11.74 3.00
CA GLY A 58 -10.82 -12.33 3.05
C GLY A 58 -9.98 -11.82 4.23
N ILE A 59 -10.06 -10.52 4.53
CA ILE A 59 -9.37 -9.91 5.68
C ILE A 59 -10.06 -10.27 7.01
N SER A 60 -11.39 -10.36 7.05
CA SER A 60 -12.11 -10.73 8.27
C SER A 60 -11.80 -12.17 8.70
N ASN A 61 -11.64 -13.11 7.76
CA ASN A 61 -11.22 -14.48 8.04
C ASN A 61 -9.80 -14.56 8.66
N TYR A 62 -8.93 -13.60 8.37
CA TYR A 62 -7.59 -13.52 8.98
C TYR A 62 -7.64 -13.06 10.45
N PHE A 63 -8.51 -12.10 10.78
CA PHE A 63 -8.64 -11.55 12.14
C PHE A 63 -9.65 -12.26 13.03
N SER A 64 -10.56 -13.02 12.43
CA SER A 64 -11.43 -13.98 13.10
C SER A 64 -11.11 -15.36 12.55
N PRO A 65 -10.01 -16.02 13.00
CA PRO A 65 -9.90 -17.44 12.78
C PRO A 65 -11.15 -18.04 13.41
N VAL A 66 -12.08 -18.49 12.57
CA VAL A 66 -13.10 -19.45 12.99
C VAL A 66 -12.29 -20.50 13.71
N SER A 67 -12.43 -20.50 15.04
CA SER A 67 -11.85 -21.53 15.87
C SER A 67 -12.58 -22.78 15.43
N VAL A 68 -12.03 -23.44 14.41
CA VAL A 68 -12.39 -24.79 14.05
C VAL A 68 -11.82 -25.61 15.20
N SER A 69 -12.50 -25.55 16.35
CA SER A 69 -12.59 -26.70 17.21
C SER A 69 -13.09 -27.81 16.30
N ARG A 70 -12.13 -28.57 15.78
CA ARG A 70 -12.35 -29.96 15.43
C ARG A 70 -12.86 -30.62 16.71
N SER A 71 -14.15 -30.50 16.94
CA SER A 71 -14.93 -31.41 17.76
C SER A 71 -15.05 -32.72 16.96
N THR A 72 -13.92 -33.31 16.57
CA THR A 72 -13.82 -34.70 16.18
C THR A 72 -13.62 -35.49 17.46
N VAL A 73 -14.65 -35.53 18.30
CA VAL A 73 -14.85 -36.59 19.29
C VAL A 73 -16.32 -36.97 19.21
N GLY A 74 -16.56 -38.03 18.46
CA GLY A 74 -17.88 -38.56 18.12
C GLY A 74 -17.73 -39.55 16.97
N SER A 75 -16.78 -40.48 17.10
CA SER A 75 -16.65 -41.59 16.16
C SER A 75 -17.90 -42.46 16.24
N GLY A 76 -18.39 -42.87 15.08
CA GLY A 76 -19.07 -44.16 14.94
C GLY A 76 -20.50 -44.07 14.45
N GLY A 77 -20.64 -44.26 13.13
CA GLY A 77 -21.61 -45.23 12.63
C GLY A 77 -23.06 -44.76 12.49
N VAL A 78 -23.55 -44.92 11.27
CA VAL A 78 -24.96 -45.19 10.96
C VAL A 78 -25.56 -46.20 11.95
N LEU A 79 -26.67 -45.83 12.64
CA LEU A 79 -27.47 -46.56 13.65
C LEU A 79 -27.17 -46.26 15.13
N GLY A 80 -27.97 -45.35 15.70
CA GLY A 80 -28.56 -45.50 17.04
C GLY A 80 -27.71 -45.10 18.26
N GLY A 81 -28.09 -44.01 18.92
CA GLY A 81 -27.62 -43.73 20.26
C GLY A 81 -27.94 -42.32 20.75
N SER A 82 -29.18 -42.12 21.24
CA SER A 82 -29.49 -40.97 22.09
C SER A 82 -28.75 -41.13 23.42
N SER A 83 -27.96 -40.14 23.82
CA SER A 83 -27.64 -39.94 25.24
C SER A 83 -28.00 -38.51 25.62
N ALA A 84 -29.10 -38.42 26.34
CA ALA A 84 -29.57 -37.22 27.00
C ALA A 84 -28.67 -36.82 28.17
N THR A 85 -28.87 -35.56 28.61
CA THR A 85 -28.57 -35.00 29.95
C THR A 85 -27.12 -34.50 30.11
N VAL A 86 -26.78 -33.33 30.68
CA VAL A 86 -27.37 -32.52 31.77
C VAL A 86 -26.83 -31.07 31.70
N GLU A 87 -27.75 -30.12 31.92
CA GLU A 87 -27.67 -28.89 32.74
C GLU A 87 -26.53 -27.85 32.61
N GLY A 88 -26.95 -26.59 32.46
CA GLY A 88 -26.41 -25.51 33.28
C GLY A 88 -25.34 -24.62 32.66
N SER A 89 -25.74 -23.67 31.81
CA SER A 89 -25.13 -22.35 31.76
C SER A 89 -26.12 -21.31 31.27
N ALA A 90 -26.28 -20.28 32.09
CA ALA A 90 -27.40 -19.35 32.10
C ALA A 90 -27.53 -18.52 30.82
N LYS A 91 -28.76 -18.46 30.31
CA LYS A 91 -29.21 -17.43 29.37
C LYS A 91 -29.19 -16.08 30.10
N SER A 92 -28.34 -15.15 29.67
CA SER A 92 -28.49 -13.74 30.04
C SER A 92 -29.59 -13.12 29.19
N ALA A 93 -30.69 -12.77 29.85
CA ALA A 93 -31.81 -12.06 29.28
C ALA A 93 -31.48 -10.57 29.18
N THR A 94 -31.14 -10.10 27.99
CA THR A 94 -31.32 -8.70 27.59
C THR A 94 -31.60 -8.68 26.08
N ALA A 95 -32.89 -8.53 25.78
CA ALA A 95 -33.53 -7.93 24.59
C ALA A 95 -32.65 -7.74 23.32
N LYS A 96 -33.03 -8.18 22.13
CA LYS A 96 -34.36 -8.17 21.51
C LYS A 96 -34.46 -9.28 20.45
N ASP A 97 -35.58 -10.01 20.44
CA ASP A 97 -36.02 -10.73 19.24
C ASP A 97 -36.29 -9.69 18.15
N SER A 98 -35.40 -9.61 17.17
CA SER A 98 -35.69 -8.92 15.91
C SER A 98 -35.98 -10.00 14.89
N VAL A 99 -37.27 -10.17 14.61
CA VAL A 99 -37.76 -10.89 13.44
C VAL A 99 -37.22 -10.15 12.22
N THR A 100 -36.10 -10.61 11.66
CA THR A 100 -35.66 -10.16 10.35
C THR A 100 -36.53 -10.87 9.32
N GLN A 101 -37.63 -10.21 8.98
CA GLN A 101 -38.42 -10.53 7.80
C GLN A 101 -37.49 -10.44 6.59
N ASP A 102 -37.33 -11.54 5.88
CA ASP A 102 -36.56 -11.61 4.64
C ASP A 102 -37.30 -10.79 3.58
N LEU A 103 -36.95 -9.50 3.45
CA LEU A 103 -37.43 -8.66 2.37
C LEU A 103 -36.47 -8.82 1.18
N PRO A 104 -36.96 -9.16 -0.03
CA PRO A 104 -36.13 -9.15 -1.22
C PRO A 104 -35.55 -7.74 -1.42
N PRO A 105 -34.28 -7.62 -1.85
CA PRO A 105 -33.62 -6.33 -1.94
C PRO A 105 -34.41 -5.40 -2.88
N PRO A 106 -34.61 -4.12 -2.50
CA PRO A 106 -35.22 -3.15 -3.39
C PRO A 106 -34.32 -3.00 -4.63
N LYS A 107 -34.87 -3.24 -5.82
CA LYS A 107 -34.26 -2.81 -7.08
C LYS A 107 -34.17 -1.28 -7.06
N ALA A 108 -33.04 -0.76 -6.60
CA ALA A 108 -32.67 0.64 -6.75
C ALA A 108 -32.37 0.91 -8.23
N GLY A 109 -32.83 2.07 -8.69
CA GLY A 109 -32.98 2.45 -10.09
C GLY A 109 -31.79 2.20 -11.00
N SER A 110 -32.12 1.79 -12.22
CA SER A 110 -31.37 2.01 -13.44
C SER A 110 -30.74 3.40 -13.47
N GLY A 111 -29.40 3.47 -13.46
CA GLY A 111 -28.66 4.72 -13.67
C GLY A 111 -27.17 4.55 -13.43
N GLY A 112 -26.46 3.99 -14.42
CA GLY A 112 -25.00 3.93 -14.47
C GLY A 112 -24.50 2.55 -14.86
N GLU A 113 -23.88 2.47 -16.04
CA GLU A 113 -23.35 1.29 -16.73
C GLU A 113 -22.75 0.21 -15.80
N GLN A 114 -23.48 -0.89 -15.61
CA GLN A 114 -22.92 -2.19 -15.26
C GLN A 114 -22.22 -2.75 -16.51
N SER A 115 -20.91 -2.49 -16.62
CA SER A 115 -20.05 -3.38 -17.41
C SER A 115 -20.06 -4.74 -16.68
N SER A 116 -20.82 -5.65 -17.24
CA SER A 116 -20.98 -7.00 -16.74
C SER A 116 -19.69 -7.77 -17.06
N LEU A 117 -18.81 -7.91 -16.08
CA LEU A 117 -17.65 -8.80 -16.18
C LEU A 117 -18.19 -10.22 -16.36
N THR A 118 -17.97 -10.77 -17.55
CA THR A 118 -18.34 -12.16 -17.87
C THR A 118 -17.28 -13.12 -17.31
N PRO A 119 -17.63 -14.39 -16.99
CA PRO A 119 -16.66 -15.41 -16.55
C PRO A 119 -15.47 -15.66 -17.49
N ASP A 120 -15.51 -15.13 -18.71
CA ASP A 120 -14.42 -15.18 -19.68
C ASP A 120 -13.26 -14.21 -19.35
N GLU A 121 -13.47 -13.17 -18.54
CA GLU A 121 -12.42 -12.19 -18.23
C GLU A 121 -11.40 -12.66 -17.18
N GLU A 122 -11.81 -13.44 -16.18
CA GLU A 122 -10.87 -14.01 -15.20
C GLU A 122 -9.95 -15.05 -15.85
N THR A 123 -10.49 -15.86 -16.76
CA THR A 123 -9.69 -16.84 -17.52
C THR A 123 -8.77 -16.15 -18.53
N ALA A 124 -9.21 -15.06 -19.15
CA ALA A 124 -8.36 -14.24 -20.02
C ALA A 124 -7.22 -13.55 -19.25
N ALA A 125 -7.50 -13.01 -18.07
CA ALA A 125 -6.51 -12.37 -17.21
C ALA A 125 -5.45 -13.37 -16.72
N GLU A 126 -5.86 -14.58 -16.33
CA GLU A 126 -4.94 -15.65 -15.91
C GLU A 126 -4.06 -16.12 -17.07
N VAL A 127 -4.63 -16.28 -18.27
CA VAL A 127 -3.86 -16.64 -19.48
C VAL A 127 -2.87 -15.55 -19.88
N LEU A 128 -3.22 -14.27 -19.72
CA LEU A 128 -2.31 -13.15 -19.97
C LEU A 128 -1.14 -13.17 -18.98
N ARG A 129 -1.43 -13.37 -17.70
CA ARG A 129 -0.44 -13.43 -16.64
C ARG A 129 0.55 -14.58 -16.81
N GLN A 130 0.06 -15.75 -17.23
CA GLN A 130 0.95 -16.89 -17.56
C GLN A 130 1.86 -16.59 -18.75
N LYS A 131 1.35 -15.91 -19.79
CA LYS A 131 2.19 -15.49 -20.93
C LYS A 131 3.24 -14.48 -20.53
N GLU A 132 2.89 -13.52 -19.67
CA GLU A 132 3.84 -12.54 -19.12
C GLU A 132 4.93 -13.23 -18.29
N GLU A 133 4.56 -14.18 -17.43
CA GLU A 133 5.52 -14.97 -16.66
C GLU A 133 6.48 -15.77 -17.55
N GLU A 134 5.98 -16.39 -18.62
CA GLU A 134 6.81 -17.08 -19.62
C GLU A 134 7.78 -16.11 -20.32
N GLN A 135 7.31 -14.92 -20.69
CA GLN A 135 8.16 -13.89 -21.31
C GLN A 135 9.22 -13.36 -20.36
N PHE A 136 8.89 -13.13 -19.09
CA PHE A 136 9.89 -12.73 -18.08
C PHE A 136 10.94 -13.82 -17.85
N LYS A 137 10.53 -15.09 -17.89
CA LYS A 137 11.45 -16.22 -17.81
C LYS A 137 12.37 -16.28 -19.03
N GLU A 138 11.84 -16.15 -20.24
CA GLU A 138 12.63 -16.12 -21.47
C GLU A 138 13.65 -14.96 -21.45
N ALA A 139 13.19 -13.77 -21.03
CA ALA A 139 14.06 -12.60 -20.96
C ALA A 139 15.17 -12.75 -19.91
N LYS A 140 14.87 -13.39 -18.76
CA LYS A 140 15.89 -13.77 -17.78
C LYS A 140 16.95 -14.68 -18.39
N GLU A 141 16.53 -15.75 -19.06
CA GLU A 141 17.45 -16.70 -19.71
C GLU A 141 18.30 -16.02 -20.78
N GLN A 142 17.70 -15.13 -21.59
CA GLN A 142 18.43 -14.35 -22.59
C GLN A 142 19.47 -13.43 -21.93
N LEU A 143 19.14 -12.79 -20.81
CA LEU A 143 20.06 -11.93 -20.08
C LEU A 143 21.21 -12.74 -19.47
N GLU A 144 20.94 -13.90 -18.87
CA GLU A 144 21.97 -14.81 -18.36
C GLU A 144 22.90 -15.31 -19.47
N ASN A 145 22.34 -15.68 -20.64
CA ASN A 145 23.12 -16.15 -21.78
C ASN A 145 24.01 -15.06 -22.38
N THR A 146 23.49 -13.83 -22.52
CA THR A 146 24.28 -12.69 -23.02
C THR A 146 25.41 -12.31 -22.07
N ILE A 147 25.18 -12.42 -20.76
CA ILE A 147 26.20 -12.21 -19.72
C ILE A 147 27.26 -13.31 -19.75
N ALA A 148 26.84 -14.58 -19.88
CA ALA A 148 27.76 -15.71 -19.92
C ALA A 148 28.66 -15.71 -21.18
N GLY A 149 28.14 -15.19 -22.30
CA GLY A 149 28.84 -15.14 -23.59
C GLY A 149 29.99 -14.14 -23.64
N MET A 150 30.05 -13.15 -22.74
CA MET A 150 31.10 -12.12 -22.75
C MET A 150 32.08 -12.31 -21.57
N PRO A 151 33.38 -12.57 -21.81
CA PRO A 151 34.36 -12.79 -20.75
C PRO A 151 34.50 -11.61 -19.78
N GLN A 152 34.37 -10.37 -20.30
CA GLN A 152 34.40 -9.15 -19.49
C GLN A 152 33.18 -9.08 -18.55
N MET A 153 32.06 -9.70 -18.92
CA MET A 153 30.80 -9.60 -18.20
C MET A 153 30.66 -10.64 -17.09
N LYS A 154 31.45 -11.72 -17.11
CA LYS A 154 31.50 -12.70 -16.02
C LYS A 154 31.88 -12.08 -14.68
N GLN A 155 32.75 -11.07 -14.67
CA GLN A 155 33.11 -10.33 -13.45
C GLN A 155 31.98 -9.40 -12.98
N LEU A 156 31.17 -8.90 -13.91
CA LEU A 156 30.02 -8.03 -13.63
C LEU A 156 28.77 -8.84 -13.25
N ALA A 157 28.71 -10.13 -13.60
CA ALA A 157 27.62 -11.03 -13.27
C ALA A 157 27.41 -11.12 -11.75
N ASP A 158 28.48 -11.08 -10.97
CA ASP A 158 28.41 -11.09 -9.51
C ASP A 158 27.73 -9.84 -8.95
N SER A 159 27.75 -8.73 -9.68
CA SER A 159 27.08 -7.47 -9.30
C SER A 159 25.63 -7.39 -9.78
N LEU A 160 25.20 -8.27 -10.69
CA LEU A 160 23.85 -8.25 -11.24
C LEU A 160 23.02 -9.41 -10.65
N ILE A 161 21.94 -9.07 -9.95
CA ILE A 161 20.99 -10.06 -9.42
C ILE A 161 19.68 -9.94 -10.18
N ILE A 162 19.20 -11.06 -10.73
CA ILE A 162 17.97 -11.13 -11.51
C ILE A 162 17.00 -12.09 -10.83
N ASP A 163 15.93 -11.51 -10.26
CA ASP A 163 14.89 -12.25 -9.54
C ASP A 163 13.55 -12.10 -10.26
N ASN A 164 12.80 -13.20 -10.36
CA ASN A 164 11.40 -13.13 -10.79
C ASN A 164 10.52 -12.90 -9.55
N THR A 165 9.75 -11.81 -9.53
CA THR A 165 8.80 -11.49 -8.46
C THR A 165 7.37 -11.58 -9.00
N PRO A 166 6.34 -11.69 -8.13
CA PRO A 166 4.94 -11.67 -8.58
C PRO A 166 4.53 -10.39 -9.31
N GLU A 167 5.35 -9.34 -9.21
CA GLU A 167 5.17 -8.03 -9.83
C GLU A 167 5.93 -7.91 -11.17
N GLY A 168 6.76 -8.90 -11.53
CA GLY A 168 7.55 -8.94 -12.76
C GLY A 168 9.03 -9.27 -12.55
N LEU A 169 9.88 -8.85 -13.49
CA LEU A 169 11.32 -9.13 -13.43
C LEU A 169 12.08 -8.04 -12.68
N ARG A 170 12.68 -8.38 -11.54
CA ARG A 170 13.52 -7.48 -10.74
C ARG A 170 14.99 -7.65 -11.12
N ILE A 171 15.60 -6.57 -11.60
CA ILE A 171 17.02 -6.50 -11.93
C ILE A 171 17.72 -5.56 -10.94
N GLN A 172 18.60 -6.10 -10.11
CA GLN A 172 19.35 -5.35 -9.10
C GLN A 172 20.82 -5.25 -9.51
N LEU A 173 21.39 -4.07 -9.32
CA LEU A 173 22.78 -3.80 -9.63
C LEU A 173 23.50 -3.34 -8.37
N ILE A 174 24.41 -4.18 -7.86
CA ILE A 174 25.10 -4.00 -6.58
C ILE A 174 26.53 -3.55 -6.82
N ASP A 175 26.89 -2.46 -6.16
CA ASP A 175 28.25 -1.96 -6.12
C ASP A 175 29.10 -2.81 -5.16
N LYS A 176 30.13 -3.49 -5.69
CA LYS A 176 30.96 -4.43 -4.94
C LYS A 176 32.42 -3.98 -4.93
N GLU A 177 33.11 -4.33 -3.85
CA GLU A 177 34.56 -4.13 -3.74
C GLU A 177 35.28 -4.91 -4.86
N GLY A 178 36.16 -4.23 -5.60
CA GLY A 178 36.89 -4.78 -6.75
C GLY A 178 36.30 -4.40 -8.11
N LEU A 179 35.01 -4.06 -8.19
CA LEU A 179 34.38 -3.61 -9.43
C LEU A 179 33.36 -2.50 -9.19
N PRO A 180 33.82 -1.30 -8.81
CA PRO A 180 32.91 -0.24 -8.46
C PRO A 180 32.06 0.20 -9.66
N LEU A 181 30.79 0.51 -9.45
CA LEU A 181 29.88 0.94 -10.51
C LEU A 181 29.95 2.44 -10.78
N PHE A 182 30.21 3.21 -9.72
CA PHE A 182 30.33 4.66 -9.72
C PHE A 182 31.65 5.07 -9.04
N PRO A 183 32.31 6.14 -9.52
CA PRO A 183 33.42 6.74 -8.80
C PRO A 183 32.96 7.32 -7.46
N SER A 184 33.85 7.32 -6.47
CA SER A 184 33.56 7.95 -5.18
C SER A 184 33.24 9.44 -5.36
N GLY A 185 32.07 9.86 -4.88
CA GLY A 185 31.61 11.25 -4.97
C GLY A 185 31.09 11.68 -6.34
N SER A 186 30.89 10.77 -7.29
CA SER A 186 30.30 11.06 -8.60
C SER A 186 29.03 10.25 -8.85
N ALA A 187 28.06 10.87 -9.51
CA ALA A 187 26.86 10.19 -10.03
C ALA A 187 27.06 9.65 -11.46
N GLU A 188 28.21 9.93 -12.09
CA GLU A 188 28.51 9.40 -13.42
C GLU A 188 29.01 7.95 -13.33
N PRO A 189 28.33 6.98 -13.97
CA PRO A 189 28.77 5.59 -13.94
C PRO A 189 30.04 5.40 -14.75
N TYR A 190 30.85 4.40 -14.36
CA TYR A 190 32.00 3.97 -15.16
C TYR A 190 31.59 3.41 -16.52
N LEU A 191 32.55 3.31 -17.44
CA LEU A 191 32.30 2.82 -18.81
C LEU A 191 31.76 1.38 -18.85
N HIS A 192 32.24 0.51 -17.97
CA HIS A 192 31.74 -0.87 -17.87
C HIS A 192 30.28 -0.91 -17.41
N THR A 193 29.91 -0.07 -16.43
CA THR A 193 28.53 0.09 -15.97
C THR A 193 27.61 0.60 -17.09
N LYS A 194 28.06 1.58 -17.88
CA LYS A 194 27.30 2.09 -19.04
C LYS A 194 27.04 0.99 -20.07
N ARG A 195 28.05 0.19 -20.39
CA ARG A 195 27.91 -0.94 -21.33
C ARG A 195 26.95 -2.01 -20.80
N MET A 196 26.99 -2.30 -19.50
CA MET A 196 26.03 -3.20 -18.87
C MET A 196 24.60 -2.68 -19.02
N LEU A 197 24.36 -1.42 -18.66
CA LEU A 197 23.04 -0.80 -18.77
C LEU A 197 22.54 -0.81 -20.22
N GLU A 198 23.42 -0.61 -21.20
CA GLU A 198 23.06 -0.69 -22.62
C GLU A 198 22.58 -2.10 -23.01
N LEU A 199 23.24 -3.16 -22.52
CA LEU A 199 22.81 -4.54 -22.79
C LEU A 199 21.48 -4.87 -22.11
N VAL A 200 21.35 -4.51 -20.84
CA VAL A 200 20.09 -4.68 -20.09
C VAL A 200 18.96 -3.93 -20.80
N SER A 201 19.21 -2.70 -21.29
CA SER A 201 18.21 -1.92 -22.02
C SER A 201 17.74 -2.61 -23.31
N LYS A 202 18.62 -3.30 -24.04
CA LYS A 202 18.24 -4.05 -25.25
C LYS A 202 17.28 -5.19 -24.95
N VAL A 203 17.46 -5.87 -23.81
CA VAL A 203 16.58 -6.96 -23.36
C VAL A 203 15.25 -6.41 -22.84
N ILE A 204 15.27 -5.28 -22.13
CA ILE A 204 14.03 -4.62 -21.65
C ILE A 204 13.18 -4.12 -22.83
N LEU A 205 13.80 -3.60 -23.90
CA LEU A 205 13.06 -3.13 -25.08
C LEU A 205 12.29 -4.23 -25.81
N SER A 206 12.69 -5.50 -25.66
CA SER A 206 11.94 -6.65 -26.21
C SER A 206 10.79 -7.13 -25.32
N MET A 207 10.64 -6.60 -24.10
CA MET A 207 9.55 -6.97 -23.20
C MET A 207 8.27 -6.18 -23.52
N PRO A 208 7.08 -6.78 -23.30
CA PRO A 208 5.82 -6.04 -23.32
C PRO A 208 5.75 -4.99 -22.20
N GLN A 209 4.97 -3.93 -22.42
CA GLN A 209 4.68 -2.86 -21.46
C GLN A 209 3.38 -3.12 -20.71
#